data_AF-A0A2N2VTA6-F1
#
_entry.id   AF-A0A2N2VTA6-F1
#
_cell.length_a   1.000
_cell.length_b   1.000
_cell.length_c   1.000
_cell.angle_alpha   90.00
_cell.angle_beta   90.00
_cell.angle_gamma   90.00
#
_symmetry.space_group_name_H-M   'P 1'
#
loop_
_entity.id
_entity.type
_entity.pdbx_description
1 polymer ?
#
loop_
_entity_poly.entity_id
_entity_poly.type
_entity_poly.pdbx_seq_one_letter_code
_entity_poly.pdbx_strand_id
1 'polypeptide(L)'
;MKNNTLLLILGFLYLSTSAQQTDYKPIDVEVYQLKNGLTVILNEDHNLPQVFGSIMVRAGGKDDPKGATGMAHYQEHMLFKGTEDLGTTNWEAEKPHIDSIFRLYDKLGNESDPDIRKNIQTEINEESLKANEFAIPNELFNLIKSIGGTGLNAGTG
;
A
#
# COMPACT_ATOMS: atom_id res chain seq x y z
N MET A 1 -12.24 -64.58 21.09
CA MET A 1 -12.81 -63.25 20.76
C MET A 1 -11.89 -62.05 21.05
N LYS A 2 -10.65 -62.23 21.57
CA LYS A 2 -9.76 -61.09 21.92
C LYS A 2 -8.82 -60.61 20.79
N ASN A 3 -8.63 -61.39 19.72
CA ASN A 3 -7.62 -61.08 18.70
C ASN A 3 -8.14 -60.18 17.55
N ASN A 4 -9.46 -60.14 17.33
CA ASN A 4 -10.03 -59.33 16.23
C ASN A 4 -10.10 -57.84 16.59
N THR A 5 -10.23 -57.50 17.88
CA THR A 5 -10.25 -56.11 18.35
C THR A 5 -8.89 -55.44 18.18
N LEU A 6 -7.79 -56.17 18.40
CA LEU A 6 -6.43 -55.66 18.23
C LEU A 6 -6.09 -55.38 16.77
N LEU A 7 -6.53 -56.27 15.85
CA LEU A 7 -6.39 -56.10 14.40
C LEU A 7 -7.20 -54.91 13.86
N LEU A 8 -8.41 -54.68 14.39
CA LEU A 8 -9.24 -53.53 14.03
C LEU A 8 -8.63 -52.21 14.52
N ILE A 9 -8.07 -52.17 15.73
CA ILE A 9 -7.40 -50.97 16.26
C ILE A 9 -6.12 -50.66 15.47
N LEU A 10 -5.31 -51.67 15.16
CA LEU A 10 -4.12 -51.50 14.30
C LEU A 10 -4.50 -51.02 12.90
N GLY A 11 -5.55 -51.57 12.29
CA GLY A 11 -6.06 -51.11 10.98
C GLY A 11 -6.54 -49.65 10.99
N PHE A 12 -7.22 -49.22 12.06
CA PHE A 12 -7.66 -47.83 12.22
C PHE A 12 -6.50 -46.85 12.44
N LEU A 13 -5.46 -47.29 13.15
CA LEU A 13 -4.21 -46.51 13.32
C LEU A 13 -3.48 -46.34 11.97
N TYR A 14 -3.39 -47.38 11.15
CA TYR A 14 -2.80 -47.30 9.80
C TYR A 14 -3.60 -46.40 8.84
N LEU A 15 -4.94 -46.45 8.87
CA LEU A 15 -5.78 -45.56 8.03
C LEU A 15 -5.63 -44.08 8.40
N SER A 16 -5.38 -43.78 9.67
CA SER A 16 -5.26 -42.41 10.16
C SER A 16 -3.92 -41.78 9.75
N THR A 17 -2.85 -42.57 9.60
CA THR A 17 -1.53 -42.09 9.16
C THR A 17 -1.49 -41.76 7.67
N SER A 18 -2.21 -42.50 6.82
CA SER A 18 -2.30 -42.24 5.38
C SER A 18 -3.14 -41.01 5.03
N ALA A 19 -3.98 -40.53 5.96
CA ALA A 19 -4.88 -39.39 5.74
C ALA A 19 -4.22 -38.02 6.00
N GLN A 20 -2.96 -37.98 6.44
CA GLN A 20 -2.25 -36.72 6.76
C GLN A 20 -1.19 -36.30 5.74
N GLN A 21 -1.09 -36.99 4.59
CA GLN A 21 -0.21 -36.54 3.52
C GLN A 21 -0.90 -35.42 2.74
N THR A 22 -0.72 -34.18 3.21
CA THR A 22 -1.04 -33.00 2.42
C THR A 22 -0.07 -32.97 1.24
N ASP A 23 -0.59 -33.07 0.01
CA ASP A 23 0.16 -32.81 -1.21
C ASP A 23 0.51 -31.31 -1.25
N TYR A 24 1.50 -30.91 -0.45
CA TYR A 24 2.10 -29.59 -0.54
C TYR A 24 2.91 -29.55 -1.83
N LYS A 25 2.30 -29.02 -2.88
CA LYS A 25 3.05 -28.57 -4.06
C LYS A 25 3.60 -27.18 -3.74
N PRO A 26 4.92 -27.00 -3.67
CA PRO A 26 5.50 -25.68 -3.60
C PRO A 26 5.00 -24.86 -4.79
N ILE A 27 4.62 -23.62 -4.54
CA ILE A 27 4.34 -22.67 -5.62
C ILE A 27 5.68 -22.45 -6.33
N ASP A 28 5.68 -22.59 -7.66
CA ASP A 28 6.87 -22.30 -8.46
C ASP A 28 7.02 -20.78 -8.58
N VAL A 29 8.16 -20.26 -8.12
CA VAL A 29 8.39 -18.82 -7.98
C VAL A 29 9.75 -18.48 -8.56
N GLU A 30 9.75 -17.53 -9.49
CA GLU A 30 10.95 -16.95 -10.06
C GLU A 30 11.29 -15.65 -9.32
N VAL A 31 12.55 -15.50 -8.93
CA VAL A 31 13.04 -14.31 -8.23
C VAL A 31 14.06 -13.61 -9.09
N TYR A 32 13.77 -12.35 -9.43
CA TYR A 32 14.64 -11.48 -10.21
C TYR A 32 15.19 -10.37 -9.34
N GLN A 33 16.47 -10.07 -9.53
CA GLN A 33 17.10 -8.88 -8.97
C GLN A 33 17.40 -7.89 -10.09
N LEU A 34 16.68 -6.78 -10.12
CA LEU A 34 16.90 -5.73 -11.11
C LEU A 34 18.17 -4.94 -10.80
N LYS A 35 18.75 -4.30 -11.82
CA LYS A 35 20.00 -3.51 -11.72
C LYS A 35 19.91 -2.37 -10.68
N ASN A 36 18.71 -1.84 -10.43
CA ASN A 36 18.47 -0.78 -9.45
C ASN A 36 18.24 -1.30 -8.02
N GLY A 37 18.36 -2.61 -7.77
CA GLY A 37 18.15 -3.20 -6.44
C GLY A 37 16.71 -3.62 -6.14
N LEU A 38 15.75 -3.43 -7.04
CA LEU A 38 14.38 -3.95 -6.86
C LEU A 38 14.35 -5.48 -7.04
N THR A 39 13.82 -6.17 -6.03
CA THR A 39 13.54 -7.61 -6.10
C THR A 39 12.13 -7.81 -6.66
N VAL A 40 12.00 -8.62 -7.71
CA VAL A 40 10.72 -9.02 -8.30
C VAL A 40 10.51 -10.50 -8.01
N ILE A 41 9.35 -10.83 -7.45
CA ILE A 41 8.92 -12.19 -7.16
C ILE A 41 7.75 -12.50 -8.09
N LEU A 42 7.95 -13.41 -9.03
CA LEU A 42 6.98 -13.76 -10.06
C LEU A 42 6.51 -15.21 -9.86
N ASN A 43 5.20 -15.39 -9.79
CA ASN A 43 4.56 -16.70 -9.90
C ASN A 43 3.63 -16.65 -11.10
N GLU A 44 3.96 -17.39 -12.16
CA GLU A 44 3.13 -17.50 -13.35
C GLU A 44 2.11 -18.64 -13.16
N ASP A 45 0.83 -18.31 -13.26
CA ASP A 45 -0.28 -19.27 -13.22
C ASP A 45 -1.26 -18.98 -14.36
N HIS A 46 -1.41 -19.92 -15.29
CA HIS A 46 -2.30 -19.83 -16.44
C HIS A 46 -3.72 -20.35 -16.18
N ASN A 47 -4.06 -20.75 -14.96
CA ASN A 47 -5.39 -21.26 -14.61
C ASN A 47 -6.49 -20.20 -14.73
N LEU A 48 -6.16 -18.92 -14.54
CA LEU A 48 -7.08 -17.79 -14.64
C LEU A 48 -6.44 -16.64 -15.43
N PRO A 49 -7.19 -15.93 -16.29
CA PRO A 49 -6.69 -14.76 -17.01
C PRO A 49 -6.70 -13.51 -16.11
N GLN A 50 -6.03 -13.59 -14.97
CA GLN A 50 -5.98 -12.53 -13.96
C GLN A 50 -4.54 -12.24 -13.57
N VAL A 51 -4.26 -11.00 -13.20
CA VAL A 51 -2.97 -10.58 -12.66
C VAL A 51 -3.19 -9.95 -11.30
N PHE A 52 -2.41 -10.39 -10.32
CA PHE A 52 -2.31 -9.76 -9.02
C PHE A 52 -0.89 -9.21 -8.84
N GLY A 53 -0.78 -8.02 -8.29
CA GLY A 53 0.51 -7.38 -8.03
C GLY A 53 0.49 -6.62 -6.71
N SER A 54 1.64 -6.58 -6.05
CA SER A 54 1.86 -5.76 -4.86
C SER A 54 3.28 -5.22 -4.88
N ILE A 55 3.43 -3.97 -4.45
CA ILE A 55 4.72 -3.33 -4.24
C ILE A 55 4.92 -3.23 -2.73
N MET A 56 5.98 -3.87 -2.25
CA MET A 56 6.34 -3.86 -0.84
C MET A 56 7.54 -2.95 -0.62
N VAL A 57 7.38 -1.97 0.26
CA VAL A 57 8.46 -1.09 0.71
C VAL A 57 8.84 -1.50 2.14
N ARG A 58 10.15 -1.62 2.41
CA ARG A 58 10.66 -1.97 3.75
C ARG A 58 10.69 -0.73 4.65
N ALA A 59 9.52 -0.16 4.90
CA ALA A 59 9.28 0.96 5.81
C ALA A 59 7.85 0.86 6.38
N GLY A 60 7.65 1.31 7.61
CA GLY A 60 6.33 1.39 8.26
C GLY A 60 6.35 2.35 9.44
N GLY A 61 5.28 2.38 10.24
CA GLY A 61 5.15 3.28 11.38
C GLY A 61 6.22 3.06 12.46
N LYS A 62 6.83 1.87 12.50
CA LYS A 62 8.00 1.59 13.35
C LYS A 62 9.24 2.42 12.96
N ASP A 63 9.34 2.80 11.70
CA ASP A 63 10.46 3.55 11.14
C ASP A 63 10.21 5.07 11.16
N ASP A 64 9.06 5.51 11.69
CA ASP A 64 8.74 6.94 11.84
C ASP A 64 9.77 7.64 12.76
N PRO A 65 10.26 8.83 12.39
CA PRO A 65 11.12 9.63 13.24
C PRO A 65 10.46 9.97 14.58
N LYS A 66 11.28 10.12 15.63
CA LYS A 66 10.80 10.60 16.92
C LYS A 66 10.18 11.99 16.77
N GLY A 67 8.93 12.14 17.19
CA GLY A 67 8.16 13.38 17.07
C GLY A 67 7.39 13.54 15.75
N ALA A 68 7.47 12.57 14.84
CA ALA A 68 6.74 12.55 13.57
C ALA A 68 5.98 11.22 13.37
N THR A 69 5.34 10.72 14.43
CA THR A 69 4.54 9.48 14.37
C THR A 69 3.33 9.65 13.45
N GLY A 70 3.04 8.64 12.63
CA GLY A 70 1.98 8.65 11.62
C GLY A 70 2.48 9.05 10.23
N MET A 71 3.78 9.27 10.04
CA MET A 71 4.34 9.69 8.75
C MET A 71 4.19 8.61 7.68
N ALA A 72 4.40 7.33 8.02
CA ALA A 72 4.15 6.23 7.10
C ALA A 72 2.70 6.23 6.58
N HIS A 73 1.72 6.32 7.48
CA HIS A 73 0.30 6.36 7.12
C HIS A 73 -0.08 7.63 6.37
N TYR A 74 0.52 8.78 6.70
CA TYR A 74 0.36 10.00 5.92
C TYR A 74 0.85 9.81 4.48
N GLN A 75 2.04 9.25 4.29
CA GLN A 75 2.61 8.99 2.97
C GLN A 75 1.76 7.99 2.17
N GLU A 76 1.16 7.00 2.83
CA GLU A 76 0.20 6.08 2.23
C GLU A 76 -0.99 6.82 1.62
N HIS A 77 -1.59 7.76 2.34
CA HIS A 77 -2.66 8.60 1.80
C HIS A 77 -2.20 9.47 0.65
N MET A 78 -1.01 10.06 0.76
CA MET A 78 -0.45 10.93 -0.27
C MET A 78 -0.10 10.20 -1.57
N LEU A 79 0.23 8.90 -1.50
CA LEU A 79 0.47 8.06 -2.67
C LEU A 79 -0.70 8.07 -3.67
N PHE A 80 -1.93 8.24 -3.18
CA PHE A 80 -3.14 8.27 -4.00
C PHE A 80 -3.58 9.66 -4.43
N LYS A 81 -2.85 10.72 -4.05
CA LYS A 81 -3.22 12.11 -4.39
C LYS A 81 -2.74 12.56 -5.76
N GLY A 82 -1.87 11.78 -6.41
CA GLY A 82 -1.41 12.06 -7.76
C GLY A 82 0.11 12.17 -7.86
N THR A 83 0.56 12.53 -9.04
CA THR A 83 1.92 12.84 -9.46
C THR A 83 1.88 14.11 -10.31
N GLU A 84 3.01 14.51 -10.87
CA GLU A 84 3.06 15.64 -11.81
C GLU A 84 2.26 15.39 -13.10
N ASP A 85 2.02 14.12 -13.45
CA ASP A 85 1.37 13.70 -14.69
C ASP A 85 -0.05 13.11 -14.47
N LEU A 86 -0.42 12.82 -13.22
CA LEU A 86 -1.68 12.14 -12.88
C LEU A 86 -2.29 12.77 -11.63
N GLY A 87 -3.59 13.01 -11.61
CA GLY A 87 -4.30 13.64 -10.50
C GLY A 87 -4.38 15.16 -10.63
N THR A 88 -4.01 15.73 -11.78
CA THR A 88 -4.03 17.17 -12.05
C THR A 88 -4.38 17.47 -13.49
N THR A 89 -5.12 18.57 -13.70
CA THR A 89 -5.41 19.12 -15.03
C THR A 89 -4.31 20.04 -15.55
N ASN A 90 -3.51 20.63 -14.66
CA ASN A 90 -2.42 21.54 -14.99
C ASN A 90 -1.41 21.64 -13.85
N TRP A 91 -0.38 20.79 -13.90
CA TRP A 91 0.68 20.78 -12.89
C TRP A 91 1.43 22.12 -12.79
N GLU A 92 1.70 22.79 -13.90
CA GLU A 92 2.45 24.05 -13.89
C GLU A 92 1.71 25.15 -13.11
N ALA A 93 0.38 25.15 -13.17
CA ALA A 93 -0.46 26.08 -12.42
C ALA A 93 -0.72 25.63 -10.96
N GLU A 94 -0.79 24.32 -10.71
CA GLU A 94 -1.02 23.78 -9.37
C GLU A 94 0.23 23.84 -8.48
N LYS A 95 1.40 23.53 -9.05
CA LYS A 95 2.67 23.39 -8.33
C LYS A 95 3.01 24.58 -7.41
N PRO A 96 2.85 25.85 -7.82
CA PRO A 96 3.13 26.98 -6.92
C PRO A 96 2.31 26.98 -5.63
N HIS A 97 1.07 26.49 -5.69
CA HIS A 97 0.19 26.36 -4.52
C HIS A 97 0.64 25.21 -3.63
N ILE A 98 0.99 24.05 -4.21
CA ILE A 98 1.55 22.91 -3.47
C ILE A 98 2.88 23.28 -2.78
N ASP A 99 3.78 23.95 -3.49
CA ASP A 99 5.05 24.45 -2.93
C ASP A 99 4.81 25.43 -1.76
N SER A 100 3.76 26.26 -1.87
CA SER A 100 3.37 27.20 -0.82
C SER A 100 2.81 26.48 0.40
N ILE A 101 1.97 25.46 0.20
CA ILE A 101 1.44 24.61 1.27
C ILE A 101 2.59 23.95 2.05
N PHE A 102 3.58 23.36 1.36
CA PHE A 102 4.72 22.73 2.05
C PHE A 102 5.51 23.74 2.88
N ARG A 103 5.85 24.90 2.30
CA ARG A 103 6.54 25.97 3.03
C ARG A 103 5.75 26.47 4.25
N LEU A 104 4.42 26.56 4.14
CA LEU A 104 3.57 26.97 5.24
C LEU A 104 3.49 25.89 6.34
N TYR A 105 3.49 24.60 5.99
CA TYR A 105 3.60 23.52 6.97
C TYR A 105 4.95 23.51 7.68
N ASP A 106 6.05 23.78 6.98
CA ASP A 106 7.38 23.95 7.60
C ASP A 106 7.38 25.12 8.60
N LYS A 107 6.76 26.24 8.23
CA LYS A 107 6.59 27.39 9.11
C LYS A 107 5.71 27.03 10.31
N LEU A 108 4.59 26.34 10.09
CA LEU A 108 3.69 25.88 11.15
C LEU A 108 4.38 24.92 12.13
N GLY A 109 5.26 24.06 11.64
CA GLY A 109 6.02 23.12 12.46
C GLY A 109 6.99 23.80 13.42
N ASN A 110 7.48 25.00 13.08
CA ASN A 110 8.44 25.77 13.86
C ASN A 110 7.81 26.88 14.71
N GLU A 111 6.50 27.10 14.61
CA GLU A 111 5.80 28.17 15.33
C GLU A 111 5.10 27.66 16.61
N SER A 112 5.25 28.38 17.70
CA SER A 112 4.65 28.06 19.01
C SER A 112 3.45 28.93 19.37
N ASP A 113 3.37 30.16 18.82
CA ASP A 113 2.30 31.10 19.13
C ASP A 113 0.96 30.65 18.54
N PRO A 114 -0.10 30.45 19.37
CA PRO A 114 -1.38 29.93 18.91
C PRO A 114 -2.07 30.79 17.83
N ASP A 115 -1.96 32.12 17.92
CA ASP A 115 -2.62 33.03 16.99
C ASP A 115 -1.90 33.05 15.65
N ILE A 116 -0.56 33.02 15.66
CA ILE A 116 0.24 32.90 14.44
C ILE A 116 -0.01 31.54 13.77
N ARG A 117 -0.04 30.45 14.54
CA ARG A 117 -0.37 29.10 14.03
C ARG A 117 -1.73 29.08 13.33
N LYS A 118 -2.73 29.72 13.93
CA LYS A 118 -4.07 29.82 13.35
C LYS A 118 -4.05 30.55 12.01
N ASN A 119 -3.32 31.68 11.92
CA ASN A 119 -3.19 32.42 10.66
C ASN A 119 -2.49 31.59 9.58
N ILE A 120 -1.40 30.90 9.91
CA ILE A 120 -0.71 29.99 8.96
C ILE A 120 -1.67 28.89 8.49
N GLN A 121 -2.49 28.32 9.39
CA GLN A 121 -3.46 27.30 9.02
C GLN A 121 -4.54 27.82 8.06
N THR A 122 -4.94 29.10 8.20
CA THR A 122 -5.83 29.78 7.26
C THR A 122 -5.15 29.93 5.89
N GLU A 123 -3.90 30.39 5.84
CA GLU A 123 -3.13 30.50 4.59
C GLU A 123 -2.98 29.14 3.89
N ILE A 124 -2.70 28.07 4.65
CA ILE A 124 -2.65 26.70 4.12
C ILE A 124 -3.98 26.32 3.46
N ASN A 125 -5.11 26.62 4.11
CA ASN A 125 -6.43 26.31 3.57
C ASN A 125 -6.71 27.10 2.28
N GLU A 126 -6.32 28.38 2.23
CA GLU A 126 -6.47 29.20 1.02
C GLU A 126 -5.65 28.65 -0.15
N GLU A 127 -4.38 28.31 0.07
CA GLU A 127 -3.54 27.70 -0.97
C GLU A 127 -4.05 26.31 -1.37
N SER A 128 -4.57 25.53 -0.42
CA SER A 128 -5.18 24.22 -0.70
C SER A 128 -6.41 24.34 -1.60
N LEU A 129 -7.24 25.37 -1.38
CA LEU A 129 -8.40 25.62 -2.24
C LEU A 129 -7.98 25.97 -3.67
N LYS A 130 -6.93 26.79 -3.84
CA LYS A 130 -6.39 27.13 -5.17
C LYS A 130 -5.78 25.92 -5.88
N ALA A 131 -5.00 25.09 -5.17
CA ALA A 131 -4.48 23.85 -5.72
C ALA A 131 -5.60 22.90 -6.17
N ASN A 132 -6.66 22.78 -5.37
CA ASN A 132 -7.81 21.93 -5.66
C ASN A 132 -8.59 22.33 -6.93
N GLU A 133 -8.41 23.55 -7.47
CA GLU A 133 -9.00 23.93 -8.76
C GLU A 133 -8.42 23.11 -9.92
N PHE A 134 -7.20 22.60 -9.75
CA PHE A 134 -6.50 21.80 -10.77
C PHE A 134 -6.56 20.29 -10.50
N ALA A 135 -6.75 19.89 -9.25
CA ALA A 135 -6.75 18.50 -8.84
C ALA A 135 -7.87 17.67 -9.51
N ILE A 136 -7.56 16.43 -9.89
CA ILE A 136 -8.51 15.44 -10.42
C ILE A 136 -8.72 14.36 -9.35
N PRO A 137 -9.79 14.43 -8.55
CA PRO A 137 -9.99 13.50 -7.45
C PRO A 137 -10.15 12.05 -7.96
N ASN A 138 -9.44 11.13 -7.30
CA ASN A 138 -9.53 9.68 -7.54
C ASN A 138 -9.15 9.25 -8.96
N GLU A 139 -8.35 10.04 -9.70
CA GLU A 139 -8.00 9.71 -11.08
C GLU A 139 -7.32 8.34 -11.20
N LEU A 140 -6.31 8.06 -10.37
CA LEU A 140 -5.63 6.75 -10.35
C LEU A 140 -6.62 5.59 -10.16
N PHE A 141 -7.54 5.72 -9.20
CA PHE A 141 -8.54 4.70 -8.94
C PHE A 141 -9.48 4.50 -10.13
N ASN A 142 -9.96 5.60 -10.73
CA ASN A 142 -10.84 5.56 -11.89
C ASN A 142 -10.13 4.95 -13.11
N LEU A 143 -8.84 5.28 -13.31
CA LEU A 143 -8.02 4.73 -14.38
C LEU A 143 -7.87 3.22 -14.23
N ILE A 144 -7.44 2.73 -13.06
CA ILE A 144 -7.29 1.29 -12.79
C ILE A 144 -8.63 0.57 -12.95
N LYS A 145 -9.72 1.16 -12.47
CA LYS A 145 -11.06 0.60 -12.66
C LYS A 145 -11.49 0.54 -14.13
N SER A 146 -11.14 1.54 -14.94
CA SER A 146 -11.49 1.60 -16.36
C SER A 146 -10.87 0.46 -17.18
N ILE A 147 -9.71 -0.05 -16.74
CA ILE A 147 -9.01 -1.19 -17.36
C ILE A 147 -9.36 -2.54 -16.71
N GLY A 148 -10.41 -2.60 -15.87
CA GLY A 148 -10.90 -3.82 -15.23
C GLY A 148 -10.21 -4.16 -13.89
N GLY A 149 -9.36 -3.28 -13.37
CA GLY A 149 -8.71 -3.46 -12.08
C GLY A 149 -9.70 -3.36 -10.91
N THR A 150 -9.44 -4.15 -9.87
CA THR A 150 -10.22 -4.16 -8.63
C THR A 150 -9.27 -4.26 -7.42
N GLY A 151 -9.75 -3.91 -6.22
CA GLY A 151 -8.98 -4.12 -4.99
C GLY A 151 -7.74 -3.24 -4.82
N LEU A 152 -7.62 -2.12 -5.54
CA LEU A 152 -6.54 -1.16 -5.34
C LEU A 152 -6.58 -0.62 -3.91
N ASN A 153 -5.53 -0.88 -3.15
CA ASN A 153 -5.38 -0.43 -1.77
C ASN A 153 -3.89 -0.30 -1.41
N ALA A 154 -3.60 0.37 -0.31
CA ALA A 154 -2.31 0.31 0.36
C ALA A 154 -2.53 0.08 1.86
N GLY A 155 -1.45 -0.10 2.58
CA GLY A 155 -1.48 -0.24 4.03
C GLY A 155 -0.09 -0.07 4.59
N THR A 156 -0.01 0.57 5.74
CA THR A 156 1.21 0.73 6.51
C THR A 156 1.07 0.03 7.85
N GLY A 157 2.10 -0.75 8.20
CA GLY A 157 2.18 -1.54 9.43
C GLY A 157 3.06 -0.92 10.49
#